data_AF-A0A3A5VIV0-F1
#
_entry.id   AF-A0A3A5VIV0-F1
#
_cell.length_a   1.000
_cell.length_b   1.000
_cell.length_c   1.000
_cell.angle_alpha   90.00
_cell.angle_beta   90.00
_cell.angle_gamma   90.00
#
_symmetry.space_group_name_H-M   'P 1'
#
loop_
_entity.id
_entity.type
_entity.pdbx_description
1 polymer ?
#
loop_
_entity_poly.entity_id
_entity_poly.type
_entity_poly.pdbx_seq_one_letter_code
_entity_poly.pdbx_strand_id
1 'polypeptide(L)'
;MNTAGNLLLVNEQGAIASPSIPTDGLEIIAEVMGVEVAATTIAGQDVVGSLGVTNDQGVLLHPDVTPEEVVLIESVLSVPPMVGTVAFGSPYVGAGVCANNVGAIAGTETTGPELNRLEDALGLI
;
A
#
# COMPACT_ATOMS: atom_id res chain seq x y z
N MET A 1 -8.79 7.07 17.01
CA MET A 1 -9.72 6.10 16.38
C MET A 1 -9.50 6.24 14.88
N ASN A 2 -8.78 5.32 14.26
CA ASN A 2 -8.55 5.30 12.81
C ASN A 2 -9.50 4.26 12.17
N THR A 3 -9.89 4.48 10.92
CA THR A 3 -10.75 3.54 10.16
C THR A 3 -9.90 2.42 9.56
N ALA A 4 -10.47 1.22 9.39
CA ALA A 4 -9.77 0.05 8.88
C ALA A 4 -9.00 0.29 7.56
N GLY A 5 -9.54 1.09 6.64
CA GLY A 5 -8.90 1.42 5.36
C GLY A 5 -7.57 2.19 5.49
N ASN A 6 -7.33 2.88 6.61
CA ASN A 6 -6.04 3.52 6.84
C ASN A 6 -5.01 2.54 7.41
N LEU A 7 -5.45 1.41 7.95
CA LEU A 7 -4.62 0.51 8.74
C LEU A 7 -4.23 -0.77 7.99
N LEU A 8 -4.69 -0.94 6.75
CA LEU A 8 -4.47 -2.15 5.95
C LEU A 8 -4.09 -1.79 4.51
N LEU A 9 -3.13 -2.52 3.98
CA LEU A 9 -2.73 -2.54 2.57
C LEU A 9 -2.70 -4.01 2.13
N VAL A 10 -3.55 -4.40 1.18
CA VAL A 10 -3.88 -5.82 0.94
C VAL A 10 -3.92 -6.12 -0.56
N ASN A 11 -3.37 -7.27 -0.94
CA ASN A 11 -3.55 -7.91 -2.26
C ASN A 11 -3.89 -9.41 -2.08
N GLU A 12 -3.96 -10.19 -3.16
CA GLU A 12 -4.27 -11.63 -3.10
C GLU A 12 -3.17 -12.47 -2.45
N GLN A 13 -1.95 -11.94 -2.28
CA GLN A 13 -0.81 -12.69 -1.74
C GLN A 13 -0.59 -12.43 -0.24
N GLY A 14 -0.86 -11.21 0.22
CA GLY A 14 -0.58 -10.81 1.60
C GLY A 14 -1.26 -9.51 2.02
N ALA A 15 -1.11 -9.20 3.31
CA ALA A 15 -1.57 -7.96 3.90
C ALA A 15 -0.51 -7.32 4.80
N ILE A 16 -0.33 -6.03 4.62
CA ILE A 16 0.42 -5.18 5.53
C ILE A 16 -0.56 -4.44 6.44
N ALA A 17 -0.37 -4.61 7.73
CA ALA A 17 -1.19 -4.04 8.77
C ALA A 17 -0.43 -2.98 9.56
N SER A 18 -1.20 -2.04 10.12
CA SER A 18 -0.69 -1.07 11.08
C SER A 18 -0.18 -1.76 12.35
N PRO A 19 0.97 -1.35 12.92
CA PRO A 19 1.46 -1.86 14.21
C PRO A 19 0.57 -1.43 15.38
N SER A 20 -0.40 -0.53 15.15
CA SER A 20 -1.43 -0.18 16.14
C SER A 20 -2.47 -1.30 16.35
N ILE A 21 -2.55 -2.27 15.44
CA ILE A 21 -3.45 -3.41 15.56
C ILE A 21 -2.81 -4.44 16.52
N PRO A 22 -3.53 -4.85 17.59
CA PRO A 22 -3.01 -5.84 18.53
C PRO A 22 -2.85 -7.22 17.86
N THR A 23 -1.96 -8.06 18.39
CA THR A 23 -1.65 -9.40 17.86
C THR A 23 -2.90 -10.24 17.60
N ASP A 24 -3.84 -10.33 18.55
CA ASP A 24 -5.11 -11.05 18.39
C ASP A 24 -5.92 -10.52 17.19
N GLY A 25 -5.83 -9.22 16.89
CA GLY A 25 -6.45 -8.60 15.72
C GLY A 25 -5.77 -9.01 14.41
N LEU A 26 -4.44 -9.12 14.40
CA LEU A 26 -3.69 -9.60 13.23
C LEU A 26 -4.02 -11.07 12.92
N GLU A 27 -4.16 -11.91 13.94
CA GLU A 27 -4.56 -13.32 13.79
C GLU A 27 -5.95 -13.44 13.15
N ILE A 28 -6.91 -12.64 13.61
CA ILE A 28 -8.26 -12.60 13.03
C ILE A 28 -8.22 -12.15 11.57
N ILE A 29 -7.44 -11.10 11.25
CA ILE A 29 -7.31 -10.61 9.87
C ILE A 29 -6.70 -11.70 8.97
N ALA A 30 -5.66 -12.39 9.45
CA ALA A 30 -5.02 -13.47 8.70
C ALA A 30 -5.99 -14.63 8.45
N GLU A 31 -6.77 -15.03 9.45
CA GLU A 31 -7.78 -16.08 9.31
C GLU A 31 -8.88 -15.69 8.32
N VAL A 32 -9.40 -14.46 8.41
CA VAL A 32 -10.50 -13.98 7.57
C VAL A 32 -10.07 -13.76 6.12
N MET A 33 -8.88 -13.19 5.91
CA MET A 33 -8.37 -12.90 4.57
C MET A 33 -7.73 -14.12 3.90
N GLY A 34 -7.26 -15.10 4.67
CA GLY A 34 -6.62 -16.31 4.15
C GLY A 34 -5.23 -16.07 3.55
N VAL A 35 -4.58 -14.97 3.91
CA VAL A 35 -3.25 -14.56 3.42
C VAL A 35 -2.30 -14.28 4.58
N GLU A 36 -1.00 -14.20 4.29
CA GLU A 36 0.00 -13.79 5.28
C GLU A 36 -0.22 -12.33 5.69
N VAL A 37 -0.14 -12.05 7.00
CA VAL A 37 -0.29 -10.70 7.54
C VAL A 37 0.94 -10.35 8.35
N ALA A 38 1.57 -9.21 8.02
CA ALA A 38 2.63 -8.63 8.82
C ALA A 38 2.29 -7.20 9.24
N ALA A 39 2.76 -6.81 10.42
CA ALA A 39 2.60 -5.45 10.92
C ALA A 39 3.90 -4.65 10.76
N THR A 40 3.82 -3.50 10.10
CA THR A 40 4.94 -2.56 9.94
C THR A 40 4.44 -1.15 9.69
N THR A 41 5.34 -0.17 9.79
CA THR A 41 5.08 1.20 9.33
C THR A 41 5.41 1.36 7.84
N ILE A 42 4.97 2.48 7.26
CA ILE A 42 5.47 3.00 5.98
C ILE A 42 6.00 4.40 6.26
N ALA A 43 7.29 4.64 5.99
CA ALA A 43 7.96 5.91 6.32
C ALA A 43 7.81 6.28 7.81
N GLY A 44 7.86 5.27 8.70
CA GLY A 44 7.71 5.44 10.15
C GLY A 44 6.29 5.79 10.63
N GLN A 45 5.29 5.77 9.75
CA GLN A 45 3.90 6.06 10.07
C GLN A 45 3.04 4.79 10.10
N ASP A 46 2.04 4.77 10.98
CA ASP A 46 1.19 3.61 11.25
C ASP A 46 -0.09 3.56 10.39
N VAL A 47 -0.31 4.54 9.51
CA VAL A 47 -1.46 4.62 8.59
C VAL A 47 -1.12 4.02 7.22
N VAL A 48 -0.70 2.75 7.23
CA VAL A 48 -0.18 2.04 6.04
C VAL A 48 -1.10 2.09 4.82
N GLY A 49 -2.41 1.98 5.02
CA GLY A 49 -3.39 2.03 3.92
C GLY A 49 -3.57 3.42 3.31
N SER A 50 -3.14 4.48 4.00
CA SER A 50 -3.09 5.83 3.42
C SER A 50 -1.78 6.09 2.66
N LEU A 51 -0.74 5.31 2.93
CA LEU A 51 0.64 5.55 2.49
C LEU A 51 1.11 4.57 1.40
N GLY A 52 0.28 3.59 1.06
CA GLY A 52 0.53 2.64 -0.01
C GLY A 52 -0.73 2.34 -0.80
N VAL A 53 -0.54 1.92 -2.05
CA VAL A 53 -1.58 1.33 -2.90
C VAL A 53 -0.98 0.12 -3.61
N THR A 54 -1.71 -0.99 -3.64
CA THR A 54 -1.22 -2.26 -4.19
C THR A 54 -2.30 -2.95 -5.01
N ASN A 55 -1.85 -3.82 -5.91
CA ASN A 55 -2.64 -4.85 -6.56
C ASN A 55 -1.80 -6.15 -6.59
N ASP A 56 -2.20 -7.14 -7.38
CA ASP A 56 -1.49 -8.43 -7.45
C ASP A 56 -0.28 -8.41 -8.40
N GLN A 57 0.12 -7.22 -8.89
CA GLN A 57 1.24 -7.02 -9.81
C GLN A 57 2.33 -6.12 -9.21
N GLY A 58 2.00 -5.25 -8.26
CA GLY A 58 2.91 -4.25 -7.73
C GLY A 58 2.37 -3.47 -6.53
N VAL A 59 3.25 -2.66 -5.93
CA VAL A 59 2.90 -1.74 -4.84
C VAL A 59 3.59 -0.39 -5.01
N LEU A 60 2.82 0.69 -4.94
CA LEU A 60 3.32 2.06 -4.86
C LEU A 60 3.28 2.52 -3.40
N LEU A 61 4.41 2.99 -2.89
CA LEU A 61 4.63 3.39 -1.50
C LEU A 61 5.03 4.86 -1.39
N HIS A 62 4.87 5.41 -0.18
CA HIS A 62 5.39 6.71 0.21
C HIS A 62 6.88 6.88 -0.17
N PRO A 63 7.32 8.05 -0.68
CA PRO A 63 8.71 8.30 -1.11
C PRO A 63 9.79 8.00 -0.06
N ASP A 64 9.51 8.32 1.19
CA ASP A 64 10.44 8.14 2.32
C ASP A 64 10.32 6.76 3.02
N VAL A 65 9.70 5.76 2.39
CA VAL A 65 9.68 4.40 2.95
C VAL A 65 11.11 3.88 3.15
N THR A 66 11.37 3.27 4.29
CA THR A 66 12.71 2.79 4.65
C THR A 66 13.03 1.47 3.94
N PRO A 67 14.32 1.16 3.69
CA PRO A 67 14.70 -0.12 3.08
C PRO A 67 14.22 -1.35 3.86
N GLU A 68 14.18 -1.27 5.19
CA GLU A 68 13.72 -2.35 6.06
C GLU A 68 12.21 -2.59 5.91
N GLU A 69 11.43 -1.51 5.87
CA GLU A 69 9.98 -1.59 5.58
C GLU A 69 9.73 -2.17 4.18
N VAL A 70 10.48 -1.72 3.16
CA VAL A 70 10.34 -2.22 1.77
C VAL A 70 10.59 -3.73 1.70
N VAL A 71 11.65 -4.24 2.33
CA VAL A 71 11.97 -5.67 2.32
C VAL A 71 10.83 -6.50 2.92
N LEU A 72 10.27 -6.04 4.04
CA LEU A 72 9.14 -6.73 4.67
C LEU A 72 7.88 -6.66 3.79
N ILE A 73 7.55 -5.47 3.28
CA ILE A 73 6.37 -5.26 2.42
C ILE A 73 6.44 -6.11 1.17
N GLU A 74 7.58 -6.12 0.47
CA GLU A 74 7.80 -6.93 -0.73
C GLU A 74 7.70 -8.43 -0.42
N SER A 75 8.24 -8.87 0.72
CA SER A 75 8.18 -10.30 1.10
C SER A 75 6.76 -10.79 1.36
N VAL A 76 5.91 -9.96 1.96
CA VAL A 76 4.55 -10.32 2.35
C VAL A 76 3.59 -10.16 1.17
N LEU A 77 3.65 -9.01 0.48
CA LEU A 77 2.78 -8.75 -0.67
C LEU A 77 3.21 -9.51 -1.93
N SER A 78 4.44 -10.07 -1.96
CA SER A 78 4.98 -10.84 -3.08
C SER A 78 4.92 -10.12 -4.43
N VAL A 79 5.02 -8.78 -4.41
CA VAL A 79 4.97 -7.92 -5.60
C VAL A 79 6.06 -6.83 -5.52
N PRO A 80 6.60 -6.39 -6.67
CA PRO A 80 7.67 -5.41 -6.70
C PRO A 80 7.24 -4.05 -6.11
N PRO A 81 8.08 -3.44 -5.24
CA PRO A 81 7.82 -2.14 -4.67
C PRO A 81 8.35 -1.00 -5.54
N MET A 82 7.58 0.09 -5.59
CA MET A 82 7.99 1.36 -6.17
C MET A 82 7.58 2.50 -5.25
N VAL A 83 8.22 3.66 -5.40
CA VAL A 83 7.87 4.87 -4.66
C VAL A 83 7.39 5.99 -5.58
N GLY A 84 6.47 6.81 -5.07
CA GLY A 84 5.93 7.96 -5.81
C GLY A 84 4.93 8.79 -5.00
N THR A 85 4.33 9.75 -5.70
CA THR A 85 3.34 10.69 -5.16
C THR A 85 2.11 10.76 -6.05
N VAL A 86 1.05 11.37 -5.54
CA VAL A 86 -0.22 11.63 -6.24
C VAL A 86 -0.68 13.05 -5.94
N ALA A 87 -1.72 13.55 -6.61
CA ALA A 87 -2.33 14.84 -6.29
C ALA A 87 -1.32 15.99 -6.09
N PHE A 88 -0.42 16.19 -7.07
CA PHE A 88 0.57 17.27 -7.05
C PHE A 88 1.60 17.15 -5.91
N GLY A 89 2.18 15.95 -5.74
CA GLY A 89 3.26 15.70 -4.79
C GLY A 89 2.83 15.22 -3.41
N SER A 90 1.54 14.89 -3.22
CA SER A 90 1.07 14.25 -1.99
C SER A 90 1.65 12.84 -1.87
N PRO A 91 2.29 12.50 -0.74
CA PRO A 91 2.85 11.18 -0.55
C PRO A 91 1.84 10.17 0.05
N TYR A 92 0.61 10.61 0.33
CA TYR A 92 -0.49 9.77 0.80
C TYR A 92 -1.17 9.05 -0.38
N VAL A 93 -0.42 8.18 -1.05
CA VAL A 93 -0.84 7.54 -2.30
C VAL A 93 -2.12 6.70 -2.14
N GLY A 94 -2.27 6.00 -1.03
CA GLY A 94 -3.47 5.19 -0.74
C GLY A 94 -4.73 6.02 -0.43
N ALA A 95 -4.57 7.29 -0.06
CA ALA A 95 -5.70 8.21 0.10
C ALA A 95 -6.15 8.83 -1.24
N GLY A 96 -5.25 8.91 -2.23
CA GLY A 96 -5.51 9.55 -3.52
C GLY A 96 -5.82 8.59 -4.66
N VAL A 97 -5.64 7.28 -4.46
CA VAL A 97 -5.76 6.26 -5.50
C VAL A 97 -6.50 5.03 -4.99
N CYS A 98 -7.35 4.47 -5.85
CA CYS A 98 -7.87 3.12 -5.71
C CYS A 98 -7.52 2.33 -6.97
N ALA A 99 -7.01 1.11 -6.82
CA ALA A 99 -6.54 0.30 -7.95
C ALA A 99 -6.93 -1.17 -7.81
N ASN A 100 -6.91 -1.87 -8.94
CA ASN A 100 -6.96 -3.32 -9.05
C ASN A 100 -6.03 -3.78 -10.19
N ASN A 101 -6.11 -5.05 -10.58
CA ASN A 101 -5.26 -5.62 -11.64
C ASN A 101 -5.59 -5.13 -13.06
N VAL A 102 -6.66 -4.35 -13.23
CA VAL A 102 -7.15 -3.91 -14.55
C VAL A 102 -6.97 -2.40 -14.74
N GLY A 103 -6.88 -1.64 -13.64
CA GLY A 103 -6.68 -0.20 -13.71
C GLY A 103 -6.62 0.48 -12.36
N ALA A 104 -6.44 1.80 -12.40
CA ALA A 104 -6.43 2.67 -11.23
C ALA A 104 -7.31 3.91 -11.47
N ILE A 105 -7.92 4.40 -10.39
CA ILE A 105 -8.61 5.69 -10.33
C ILE A 105 -7.82 6.58 -9.38
N ALA A 106 -7.37 7.72 -9.87
CA ALA A 106 -6.62 8.70 -9.09
C ALA A 106 -7.38 10.03 -8.99
N GLY A 107 -7.08 10.81 -7.95
CA GLY A 107 -7.62 12.17 -7.78
C GLY A 107 -7.28 13.08 -8.97
N THR A 108 -8.15 14.04 -9.28
CA THR A 108 -8.06 14.92 -10.47
C THR A 108 -6.82 15.81 -10.51
N GLU A 109 -6.18 16.05 -9.36
CA GLU A 109 -4.94 16.83 -9.26
C GLU A 109 -3.69 16.00 -9.53
N THR A 110 -3.82 14.69 -9.73
CA THR A 110 -2.70 13.80 -10.05
C THR A 110 -2.17 14.11 -11.44
N THR A 111 -0.87 14.39 -11.53
CA THR A 111 -0.23 14.84 -12.76
C THR A 111 0.09 13.67 -13.70
N GLY A 112 0.32 13.95 -14.99
CA GLY A 112 0.70 12.92 -15.96
C GLY A 112 1.94 12.08 -15.56
N PRO A 113 3.04 12.69 -15.07
CA PRO A 113 4.18 11.92 -14.56
C PRO A 113 3.85 11.03 -13.36
N GLU A 114 2.98 11.49 -12.45
CA GLU A 114 2.52 10.69 -11.30
C GLU A 114 1.64 9.52 -11.76
N LEU A 115 0.75 9.74 -12.73
CA LEU A 115 -0.05 8.68 -13.35
C LEU A 115 0.83 7.62 -14.02
N ASN A 116 1.81 8.03 -14.84
CA ASN A 116 2.75 7.09 -15.46
C ASN A 116 3.49 6.28 -14.39
N ARG A 117 3.95 6.93 -13.31
CA ARG A 117 4.64 6.26 -12.21
C ARG A 117 3.74 5.25 -11.49
N LEU A 118 2.46 5.59 -11.30
CA LEU A 118 1.45 4.72 -10.71
C LEU A 118 1.18 3.50 -11.61
N GLU A 119 1.04 3.72 -12.91
CA GLU A 119 0.82 2.65 -13.89
C GLU A 119 2.01 1.68 -13.95
N ASP A 120 3.23 2.21 -14.00
CA ASP A 120 4.48 1.42 -13.91
C ASP A 120 4.54 0.62 -12.61
N ALA A 121 4.22 1.26 -11.47
CA ALA A 121 4.30 0.64 -10.15
C ALA A 121 3.29 -0.50 -9.96
N LEU A 122 2.14 -0.42 -10.63
CA LEU A 122 1.05 -1.38 -10.50
C LEU A 122 0.95 -2.35 -11.68
N GLY A 123 1.95 -2.36 -12.58
CA GLY A 123 1.99 -3.26 -13.74
C GLY A 123 0.82 -3.07 -14.70
N LEU A 124 0.33 -1.85 -14.85
CA LEU A 124 -0.80 -1.52 -15.74
C LEU A 124 -0.37 -1.19 -17.18
N ILE A 125 0.94 -1.02 -17.42
CA ILE A 125 1.55 -0.75 -18.73
C ILE A 125 2.82 -1.57 -18.98
#